data_AF-A0A9D9YI88-F1
#
_entry.id   AF-A0A9D9YI88-F1
#
_cell.length_a   1.000
_cell.length_b   1.000
_cell.length_c   1.000
_cell.angle_alpha   90.00
_cell.angle_beta   90.00
_cell.angle_gamma   90.00
#
_symmetry.space_group_name_H-M   'P 1'
#
loop_
_entity.id
_entity.type
_entity.pdbx_description
1 polymer ?
#
loop_
_entity_poly.entity_id
_entity_poly.type
_entity_poly.pdbx_seq_one_letter_code
_entity_poly.pdbx_strand_id
1 'polypeptide(L)'
;MDTTTQVKAKVTAKDFFLWLGAMVALYVSATSLILLVHQYINVFFPNALDYAPSYSSSMRFAIASLVVFFPLYVWLTRMLHEDIRHTPLKQELWVRKWLIFLTLFVAGITMAIDLVMLVNTFLNGDITTRFILKALTILVVIGGGFWYYLNELKGKWEEKKKESTIVAFVVSGIVLATIVSAFFIIGSPQTERLARFDEQKTYDLQSIQWQIVSYWQQKEKLPVGISDLEDPLTGFVAPKDPQTGVSYTYESTGAMSFKLCADFNAPSRDMVVDGKSRPAVPQPVGSELANENWKHDKGTVCFDRTIDPERFPVFKK
;
A
#
# COMPACT_ATOMS: atom_id res chain seq x y z
N MET A 1 -15.85 -37.90 -52.55
CA MET A 1 -15.18 -36.72 -51.98
C MET A 1 -16.17 -36.10 -51.02
N ASP A 2 -16.16 -36.54 -49.76
CA ASP A 2 -17.04 -35.99 -48.73
C ASP A 2 -16.49 -34.65 -48.28
N THR A 3 -17.16 -33.58 -48.70
CA THR A 3 -16.98 -32.24 -48.18
C THR A 3 -17.54 -32.22 -46.77
N THR A 4 -16.74 -32.62 -45.77
CA THR A 4 -17.04 -32.33 -44.37
C THR A 4 -17.05 -30.81 -44.22
N THR A 5 -18.24 -30.22 -44.26
CA THR A 5 -18.53 -28.86 -43.83
C THR A 5 -18.10 -28.75 -42.37
N GLN A 6 -16.87 -28.27 -42.15
CA GLN A 6 -16.35 -27.89 -40.85
C GLN A 6 -17.30 -26.85 -40.25
N VAL A 7 -18.20 -27.28 -39.37
CA VAL A 7 -19.12 -26.40 -38.63
C VAL A 7 -18.27 -25.53 -37.70
N LYS A 8 -17.80 -24.38 -38.20
CA LYS A 8 -17.11 -23.39 -37.39
C LYS A 8 -18.07 -22.84 -36.35
N ALA A 9 -17.70 -22.92 -35.08
CA ALA A 9 -18.45 -22.28 -34.00
C ALA A 9 -18.49 -20.76 -34.24
N LYS A 10 -19.70 -20.21 -34.32
CA LYS A 10 -19.92 -18.77 -34.45
C LYS A 10 -19.74 -18.12 -33.06
N VAL A 11 -18.92 -17.07 -33.00
CA VAL A 11 -18.69 -16.31 -31.77
C VAL A 11 -19.96 -15.55 -31.41
N THR A 12 -20.49 -15.78 -30.21
CA THR A 12 -21.58 -14.97 -29.66
C THR A 12 -21.02 -13.77 -28.87
N ALA A 13 -21.77 -12.68 -28.74
CA ALA A 13 -21.39 -11.55 -27.88
C ALA A 13 -21.08 -12.01 -26.44
N LYS A 14 -21.87 -12.94 -25.89
CA LYS A 14 -21.62 -13.58 -24.59
C LYS A 14 -20.23 -14.21 -24.53
N ASP A 15 -19.84 -14.99 -25.54
CA ASP A 15 -18.54 -15.68 -25.56
C ASP A 15 -17.39 -14.66 -25.61
N PHE A 16 -17.54 -13.58 -26.39
CA PHE A 16 -16.54 -12.51 -26.46
C PHE A 16 -16.33 -11.81 -25.11
N PHE A 17 -17.41 -11.36 -24.46
CA PHE A 17 -17.32 -10.63 -23.19
C PHE A 17 -16.88 -11.53 -22.03
N LEU A 18 -17.23 -12.82 -22.02
CA LEU A 18 -16.74 -13.76 -21.01
C LEU A 18 -15.23 -13.96 -21.11
N TRP A 19 -14.71 -14.19 -22.33
CA TRP A 19 -13.26 -14.33 -22.54
C TRP A 19 -12.52 -13.03 -22.21
N LEU A 20 -13.02 -11.88 -22.67
CA LEU A 20 -12.42 -10.58 -22.38
C LEU A 20 -12.42 -10.30 -20.87
N GLY A 21 -13.55 -10.51 -20.20
CA GLY A 21 -13.69 -10.32 -18.76
C GLY A 21 -12.74 -11.22 -17.96
N ALA A 22 -12.56 -12.48 -18.39
CA ALA A 22 -11.61 -13.39 -17.77
C ALA A 22 -10.16 -12.90 -17.94
N MET A 23 -9.78 -12.37 -19.10
CA MET A 23 -8.43 -11.83 -19.32
C MET A 23 -8.17 -10.55 -18.53
N VAL A 24 -9.15 -9.65 -18.45
CA VAL A 24 -9.02 -8.45 -17.61
C VAL A 24 -8.88 -8.83 -16.14
N ALA A 25 -9.72 -9.75 -15.65
CA ALA A 25 -9.66 -10.22 -14.27
C ALA A 25 -8.33 -10.91 -13.96
N LEU A 26 -7.78 -11.70 -14.90
CA LEU A 26 -6.44 -12.27 -14.79
C LEU A 26 -5.37 -11.18 -14.65
N TYR A 27 -5.34 -10.22 -15.57
CA TYR A 27 -4.27 -9.21 -15.62
C TYR A 27 -4.27 -8.32 -14.37
N VAL A 28 -5.46 -7.90 -13.93
CA VAL A 28 -5.61 -7.13 -12.69
C VAL A 28 -5.16 -7.96 -11.49
N SER A 29 -5.55 -9.25 -11.42
CA SER A 29 -5.15 -10.13 -10.32
C SER A 29 -3.65 -10.37 -10.28
N ALA A 30 -3.04 -10.74 -11.42
CA ALA A 30 -1.60 -11.00 -11.51
C ALA A 30 -0.78 -9.77 -11.16
N THR A 31 -1.15 -8.60 -11.70
CA THR A 31 -0.47 -7.33 -11.41
C THR A 31 -0.61 -6.96 -9.93
N SER A 32 -1.80 -7.11 -9.36
CA SER A 32 -2.04 -6.82 -7.94
C SER A 32 -1.27 -7.76 -7.01
N LEU A 33 -1.15 -9.04 -7.38
CA LEU A 33 -0.34 -10.00 -6.63
C LEU A 33 1.14 -9.62 -6.64
N ILE A 34 1.69 -9.29 -7.82
CA ILE A 34 3.08 -8.84 -7.97
C ILE A 34 3.32 -7.58 -7.13
N LEU A 35 2.43 -6.58 -7.25
CA LEU A 35 2.51 -5.35 -6.47
C LEU A 35 2.52 -5.61 -4.97
N LEU A 36 1.62 -6.46 -4.47
CA LEU A 36 1.54 -6.77 -3.04
C LEU A 36 2.83 -7.45 -2.53
N VAL A 37 3.35 -8.43 -3.27
CA VAL A 37 4.60 -9.11 -2.91
C VAL A 37 5.80 -8.16 -2.99
N HIS A 38 5.85 -7.27 -3.99
CA HIS A 38 6.88 -6.23 -4.09
C HIS A 38 6.86 -5.29 -2.89
N GLN A 39 5.67 -4.98 -2.35
CA GLN A 39 5.57 -4.18 -1.12
C GLN A 39 6.04 -4.96 0.10
N TYR A 40 5.79 -6.28 0.20
CA TYR A 40 6.41 -7.08 1.26
C TYR A 40 7.93 -7.03 1.19
N ILE A 41 8.49 -7.17 0.00
CA ILE A 41 9.93 -7.07 -0.20
C ILE A 41 10.46 -5.71 0.25
N ASN A 42 9.75 -4.61 -0.06
CA ASN A 42 10.17 -3.28 0.41
C ASN A 42 10.15 -3.15 1.93
N VAL A 43 9.16 -3.75 2.60
CA VAL A 43 9.04 -3.72 4.07
C VAL A 43 10.16 -4.54 4.73
N PHE A 44 10.47 -5.73 4.22
CA PHE A 44 11.50 -6.60 4.80
C PHE A 44 12.93 -6.20 4.39
N PHE A 45 13.10 -5.49 3.27
CA PHE A 45 14.39 -5.03 2.76
C PHE A 45 14.34 -3.52 2.45
N PRO A 46 14.22 -2.66 3.48
CA PRO A 46 14.14 -1.21 3.31
C PRO A 46 15.43 -0.64 2.72
N ASN A 47 15.31 0.42 1.94
CA ASN A 47 16.43 1.14 1.34
C ASN A 47 16.66 2.45 2.10
N ALA A 48 17.91 2.68 2.51
CA ALA A 48 18.29 3.87 3.28
C ALA A 48 18.06 5.19 2.53
N LEU A 49 17.90 5.14 1.20
CA LEU A 49 17.65 6.30 0.35
C LEU A 49 16.15 6.61 0.13
N ASP A 50 15.24 5.78 0.62
CA ASP A 50 13.81 6.00 0.42
C ASP A 50 13.29 7.02 1.46
N TYR A 51 13.17 8.29 1.05
CA TYR A 51 12.59 9.37 1.87
C TYR A 51 11.07 9.21 1.91
N ALA A 52 10.52 8.83 3.07
CA ALA A 52 9.09 8.60 3.35
C ALA A 52 8.45 7.33 2.72
N PRO A 53 8.53 6.19 3.42
CA PRO A 53 7.85 4.96 2.99
C PRO A 53 6.31 5.05 3.09
N SER A 54 5.64 5.51 2.03
CA SER A 54 4.18 5.42 1.90
C SER A 54 3.75 4.05 1.35
N TYR A 55 4.07 2.97 2.07
CA TYR A 55 3.75 1.60 1.65
C TYR A 55 2.26 1.25 1.73
N SER A 56 1.50 1.94 2.61
CA SER A 56 0.12 1.53 2.95
C SER A 56 -0.89 1.69 1.81
N SER A 57 -0.76 2.71 0.96
CA SER A 57 -1.77 3.00 -0.08
C SER A 57 -1.75 1.95 -1.19
N SER A 58 -0.56 1.67 -1.74
CA SER A 58 -0.39 0.68 -2.82
C SER A 58 -0.75 -0.74 -2.36
N MET A 59 -0.43 -1.10 -1.12
CA MET A 59 -0.82 -2.40 -0.57
C MET A 59 -2.34 -2.52 -0.44
N ARG A 60 -3.04 -1.49 0.07
CA ARG A 60 -4.51 -1.50 0.18
C ARG A 60 -5.18 -1.64 -1.19
N PHE A 61 -4.69 -0.93 -2.21
CA PHE A 61 -5.22 -1.04 -3.57
C PHE A 61 -5.01 -2.44 -4.15
N ALA A 62 -3.82 -3.03 -3.95
CA ALA A 62 -3.52 -4.38 -4.41
C ALA A 62 -4.41 -5.44 -3.71
N ILE A 63 -4.58 -5.34 -2.39
CA ILE A 63 -5.47 -6.22 -1.61
C ILE A 63 -6.91 -6.10 -2.11
N ALA A 64 -7.44 -4.88 -2.24
CA ALA A 64 -8.80 -4.64 -2.71
C ALA A 64 -9.03 -5.23 -4.12
N SER A 65 -8.06 -5.02 -5.01
CA SER A 65 -8.09 -5.55 -6.37
C SER A 65 -8.09 -7.08 -6.38
N LEU A 66 -7.25 -7.73 -5.56
CA LEU A 66 -7.23 -9.20 -5.47
C LEU A 66 -8.54 -9.76 -4.90
N VAL A 67 -9.08 -9.17 -3.84
CA VAL A 67 -10.33 -9.63 -3.20
C VAL A 67 -11.50 -9.62 -4.19
N VAL A 68 -11.52 -8.70 -5.16
CA VAL A 68 -12.58 -8.59 -6.16
C VAL A 68 -12.25 -9.39 -7.43
N PHE A 69 -11.12 -9.12 -8.06
CA PHE A 69 -10.82 -9.64 -9.40
C PHE A 69 -10.35 -11.10 -9.39
N PHE A 70 -9.71 -11.58 -8.33
CA PHE A 70 -9.24 -12.97 -8.31
C PHE A 70 -10.40 -13.98 -8.21
N PRO A 71 -11.38 -13.83 -7.29
CA PRO A 71 -12.56 -14.69 -7.30
C PRO A 71 -13.38 -14.57 -8.59
N LEU A 72 -13.47 -13.36 -9.15
CA LEU A 72 -14.12 -13.13 -10.44
C LEU A 72 -13.42 -13.89 -11.57
N TYR A 73 -12.08 -13.88 -11.62
CA TYR A 73 -11.30 -14.65 -12.58
C TYR A 73 -11.59 -16.15 -12.47
N VAL A 74 -11.48 -16.71 -11.26
CA VAL A 74 -11.75 -18.15 -11.01
C VAL A 74 -13.17 -18.52 -11.45
N TRP A 75 -14.16 -17.67 -11.14
CA TRP A 75 -15.55 -17.88 -11.51
C TRP A 75 -15.77 -17.85 -13.04
N LEU A 76 -15.23 -16.82 -13.73
CA LEU A 76 -15.35 -16.69 -15.18
C LEU A 76 -14.64 -17.83 -15.91
N THR A 77 -13.44 -18.20 -15.50
CA THR A 77 -12.70 -19.32 -16.08
C THR A 77 -13.43 -20.65 -15.86
N ARG A 78 -14.00 -20.86 -14.67
CA ARG A 78 -14.83 -22.03 -14.41
C ARG A 78 -16.04 -22.09 -15.36
N MET A 79 -16.73 -20.97 -15.54
CA MET A 79 -17.87 -20.89 -16.46
C MET A 79 -17.45 -21.18 -17.90
N LEU A 80 -16.31 -20.64 -18.36
CA LEU A 80 -15.75 -20.91 -19.68
C LEU A 80 -15.43 -22.40 -19.87
N HIS A 81 -14.79 -23.05 -18.90
CA HIS A 81 -14.48 -24.47 -18.98
C HIS A 81 -15.72 -25.36 -18.94
N GLU A 82 -16.74 -24.99 -18.17
CA GLU A 82 -18.02 -25.71 -18.16
C GLU A 82 -18.74 -25.56 -19.51
N ASP A 83 -18.84 -24.35 -20.07
CA ASP A 83 -19.42 -24.08 -21.39
C ASP A 83 -18.72 -24.90 -22.49
N ILE A 84 -17.39 -24.99 -22.44
CA ILE A 84 -16.59 -25.75 -23.42
C ILE A 84 -16.79 -27.26 -23.27
N ARG A 85 -16.92 -27.78 -22.04
CA ARG A 85 -17.20 -29.20 -21.80
C ARG A 85 -18.59 -29.61 -22.30
N HIS A 86 -19.58 -28.73 -22.19
CA HIS A 86 -20.93 -28.98 -22.71
C HIS A 86 -21.04 -28.79 -24.23
N THR A 87 -20.22 -27.92 -24.82
CA THR A 87 -20.20 -27.67 -26.27
C THR A 87 -18.75 -27.67 -26.78
N PRO A 88 -18.20 -28.84 -27.13
CA PRO A 88 -16.79 -28.98 -27.54
C PRO A 88 -16.40 -28.10 -28.74
N LEU A 89 -17.36 -27.77 -29.62
CA LEU A 89 -17.15 -26.85 -30.75
C LEU A 89 -16.64 -25.46 -30.31
N LYS A 90 -16.90 -25.04 -29.05
CA LYS A 90 -16.41 -23.77 -28.52
C LYS A 90 -14.89 -23.73 -28.26
N GLN A 91 -14.18 -24.87 -28.25
CA GLN A 91 -12.72 -24.89 -28.13
C GLN A 91 -12.02 -24.17 -29.30
N GLU A 92 -12.67 -24.20 -30.45
CA GLU A 92 -12.18 -23.67 -31.72
C GLU A 92 -12.55 -22.19 -31.95
N LEU A 93 -13.14 -21.52 -30.94
CA LEU A 93 -13.46 -20.10 -31.03
C LEU A 93 -12.19 -19.28 -31.28
N TRP A 94 -12.21 -18.48 -32.33
CA TRP A 94 -11.08 -17.63 -32.69
C TRP A 94 -10.70 -16.65 -31.57
N VAL A 95 -11.69 -16.10 -30.86
CA VAL A 95 -11.49 -15.16 -29.74
C VAL A 95 -10.68 -15.79 -28.60
N ARG A 96 -10.98 -17.05 -28.25
CA ARG A 96 -10.22 -17.83 -27.25
C ARG A 96 -8.77 -17.94 -27.66
N LYS A 97 -8.51 -18.47 -28.86
CA LYS A 97 -7.14 -18.70 -29.36
C LYS A 97 -6.37 -17.40 -29.41
N TRP A 98 -6.97 -16.35 -29.98
CA TRP A 98 -6.32 -15.04 -30.11
C TRP A 98 -5.97 -14.42 -28.75
N LEU A 99 -6.90 -14.43 -27.78
CA LEU A 99 -6.64 -13.90 -26.45
C LEU A 99 -5.58 -14.72 -25.69
N ILE A 100 -5.62 -16.06 -25.77
CA ILE A 100 -4.58 -16.91 -25.13
C ILE A 100 -3.21 -16.63 -25.75
N PHE A 101 -3.10 -16.56 -27.09
CA PHE A 101 -1.84 -16.22 -27.75
C PHE A 101 -1.35 -14.83 -27.36
N LEU A 102 -2.25 -13.84 -27.28
CA LEU A 102 -1.91 -12.49 -26.82
C LEU A 102 -1.39 -12.53 -25.38
N THR A 103 -2.06 -13.24 -24.47
CA THR A 103 -1.62 -13.41 -23.08
C THR A 103 -0.24 -14.06 -22.98
N LEU A 104 0.00 -15.13 -23.74
CA LEU A 104 1.29 -15.81 -23.76
C LEU A 104 2.40 -14.91 -24.33
N PHE A 105 2.10 -14.12 -25.36
CA PHE A 105 3.04 -13.17 -25.94
C PHE A 105 3.41 -12.05 -24.95
N VAL A 106 2.40 -11.44 -24.31
CA VAL A 106 2.62 -10.40 -23.29
C VAL A 106 3.44 -10.97 -22.12
N ALA A 107 3.08 -12.16 -21.62
CA ALA A 107 3.83 -12.83 -20.56
C ALA A 107 5.30 -13.08 -20.95
N GLY A 108 5.56 -13.53 -22.18
CA GLY A 108 6.90 -13.72 -22.70
C GLY A 108 7.72 -12.42 -22.76
N ILE A 109 7.11 -11.33 -23.25
CA ILE A 109 7.74 -10.00 -23.25
C ILE A 109 8.02 -9.53 -21.83
N THR A 110 7.07 -9.65 -20.91
CA THR A 110 7.25 -9.24 -19.51
C THR A 110 8.42 -9.98 -18.86
N MET A 111 8.52 -11.30 -19.05
CA MET A 111 9.66 -12.07 -18.53
C MET A 111 10.99 -11.67 -19.17
N ALA A 112 11.01 -11.39 -20.48
CA ALA A 112 12.22 -10.94 -21.17
C ALA A 112 12.69 -9.57 -20.66
N ILE A 113 11.76 -8.61 -20.51
CA ILE A 113 12.05 -7.28 -19.95
C ILE A 113 12.57 -7.41 -18.52
N ASP A 114 11.94 -8.24 -17.69
CA ASP A 114 12.36 -8.47 -16.30
C ASP A 114 13.80 -9.03 -16.21
N LEU A 115 14.14 -10.00 -17.08
CA LEU A 115 15.51 -10.52 -17.16
C LEU A 115 16.52 -9.48 -17.67
N VAL A 116 16.14 -8.66 -18.64
CA VAL A 116 17.00 -7.56 -19.13
C VAL A 116 17.26 -6.56 -18.01
N MET A 117 16.22 -6.16 -17.26
CA MET A 117 16.37 -5.28 -16.11
C MET A 117 17.27 -5.93 -15.05
N LEU A 118 17.06 -7.23 -14.78
CA LEU A 118 17.85 -8.00 -13.82
C LEU A 118 19.35 -7.94 -14.14
N VAL A 119 19.69 -8.24 -15.40
CA VAL A 119 21.06 -8.21 -15.89
C VAL A 119 21.61 -6.79 -15.91
N ASN A 120 20.85 -5.80 -16.35
CA ASN A 120 21.32 -4.41 -16.40
C ASN A 120 21.71 -3.89 -15.01
N THR A 121 20.86 -4.11 -14.00
CA THR A 121 21.16 -3.69 -12.62
C THR A 121 22.32 -4.49 -12.02
N PHE A 122 22.47 -5.78 -12.38
CA PHE A 122 23.64 -6.56 -12.01
C PHE A 122 24.93 -5.97 -12.57
N LEU A 123 24.94 -5.60 -13.86
CA LEU A 123 26.10 -5.02 -14.53
C LEU A 123 26.48 -3.64 -14.00
N ASN A 124 25.51 -2.87 -13.48
CA ASN A 124 25.79 -1.59 -12.83
C ASN A 124 26.42 -1.74 -11.42
N GLY A 125 26.50 -2.97 -10.87
CA GLY A 125 27.01 -3.22 -9.53
C GLY A 125 26.02 -2.95 -8.40
N ASP A 126 24.77 -2.58 -8.73
CA ASP A 126 23.72 -2.17 -7.78
C ASP A 126 22.75 -3.31 -7.43
N ILE A 127 23.16 -4.57 -7.58
CA ILE A 127 22.28 -5.70 -7.31
C ILE A 127 21.99 -5.81 -5.81
N THR A 128 20.74 -5.54 -5.46
CA THR A 128 20.25 -5.63 -4.09
C THR A 128 19.38 -6.87 -3.92
N THR A 129 19.35 -7.46 -2.72
CA THR A 129 18.49 -8.62 -2.41
C THR A 129 17.03 -8.35 -2.77
N ARG A 130 16.54 -7.12 -2.50
CA ARG A 130 15.19 -6.67 -2.88
C ARG A 130 14.93 -6.81 -4.37
N PHE A 131 15.91 -6.50 -5.20
CA PHE A 131 15.75 -6.46 -6.65
C PHE A 131 15.69 -7.88 -7.22
N ILE A 132 16.54 -8.78 -6.73
CA ILE A 132 16.48 -10.22 -7.06
C ILE A 132 15.12 -10.80 -6.69
N LEU A 133 14.63 -10.53 -5.48
CA LEU A 133 13.34 -11.04 -5.02
C LEU A 133 12.17 -10.49 -5.85
N LYS A 134 12.24 -9.22 -6.28
CA LYS A 134 11.21 -8.60 -7.15
C LYS A 134 11.19 -9.22 -8.54
N ALA A 135 12.35 -9.47 -9.14
CA ALA A 135 12.46 -10.16 -10.42
C ALA A 135 11.95 -11.61 -10.32
N LEU A 136 12.37 -12.34 -9.27
CA LEU A 136 11.90 -13.70 -9.01
C LEU A 136 10.37 -13.75 -8.84
N THR A 137 9.78 -12.75 -8.20
CA THR A 137 8.31 -12.63 -8.07
C THR A 137 7.65 -12.56 -9.44
N ILE A 138 8.17 -11.74 -10.35
CA ILE A 138 7.63 -11.60 -11.71
C ILE A 138 7.77 -12.93 -12.46
N LEU A 139 8.94 -13.56 -12.42
CA LEU A 139 9.17 -14.85 -13.07
C LEU A 139 8.23 -15.95 -12.56
N VAL A 140 7.99 -16.03 -11.24
CA VAL A 140 7.10 -17.04 -10.66
C VAL A 140 5.63 -16.78 -11.03
N VAL A 141 5.15 -15.54 -10.90
CA VAL A 141 3.73 -15.22 -11.15
C VAL A 141 3.43 -15.28 -12.66
N ILE A 142 4.24 -14.62 -13.48
CA ILE A 142 4.05 -14.60 -14.94
C ILE A 142 4.37 -15.96 -15.55
N GLY A 143 5.41 -16.65 -15.08
CA GLY A 143 5.75 -18.00 -15.52
C GLY A 143 4.68 -19.03 -15.15
N GLY A 144 4.09 -18.93 -13.96
CA GLY A 144 2.95 -19.76 -13.56
C GLY A 144 1.72 -19.52 -14.45
N GLY A 145 1.40 -18.26 -14.74
CA GLY A 145 0.34 -17.90 -15.69
C GLY A 145 0.62 -18.41 -17.09
N PHE A 146 1.85 -18.24 -17.59
CA PHE A 146 2.29 -18.74 -18.89
C PHE A 146 2.16 -20.27 -18.98
N TRP A 147 2.61 -21.00 -17.96
CA TRP A 147 2.43 -22.45 -17.88
C TRP A 147 0.95 -22.84 -17.90
N TYR A 148 0.10 -22.15 -17.12
CA TYR A 148 -1.33 -22.41 -17.10
C TYR A 148 -1.97 -22.24 -18.49
N TYR A 149 -1.71 -21.12 -19.16
CA TYR A 149 -2.28 -20.81 -20.47
C TYR A 149 -1.67 -21.63 -21.62
N LEU A 150 -0.43 -22.12 -21.49
CA LEU A 150 0.12 -23.11 -22.41
C LEU A 150 -0.62 -24.44 -22.34
N ASN A 151 -0.99 -24.88 -21.14
CA ASN A 151 -1.75 -26.12 -20.94
C ASN A 151 -3.22 -25.95 -21.37
N GLU A 152 -3.78 -24.74 -21.24
CA GLU A 152 -5.09 -24.35 -21.78
C GLU A 152 -5.10 -24.44 -23.32
N LEU A 153 -4.06 -23.88 -23.97
CA LEU A 153 -3.94 -23.95 -25.43
C LEU A 153 -3.89 -25.41 -25.93
N LYS A 154 -3.32 -26.31 -25.13
CA LYS A 154 -3.25 -27.75 -25.39
C LYS A 154 -4.54 -28.51 -25.06
N GLY A 155 -5.60 -27.84 -24.57
CA GLY A 155 -6.88 -28.47 -24.24
C GLY A 155 -6.89 -29.32 -22.97
N LYS A 156 -5.83 -29.25 -22.14
CA LYS A 156 -5.66 -30.15 -21.00
C LYS A 156 -6.71 -29.94 -19.90
N TRP A 157 -7.14 -28.71 -19.68
CA TRP A 157 -8.04 -28.37 -18.57
C TRP A 157 -9.48 -28.81 -18.86
N GLU A 158 -9.83 -28.91 -20.14
CA GLU A 158 -11.08 -29.44 -20.64
C GLU A 158 -11.15 -30.96 -20.47
N GLU A 159 -10.08 -31.68 -20.81
CA GLU A 159 -9.98 -33.13 -20.67
C GLU A 159 -9.86 -33.56 -19.20
N LYS A 160 -9.07 -32.82 -18.41
CA LYS A 160 -8.69 -33.19 -17.03
C LYS A 160 -9.26 -32.22 -15.99
N LYS A 161 -10.58 -32.26 -15.82
CA LYS A 161 -11.31 -31.42 -14.84
C LYS A 161 -10.70 -31.45 -13.43
N LYS A 162 -10.25 -32.62 -12.95
CA LYS A 162 -9.65 -32.76 -11.61
C LYS A 162 -8.35 -31.95 -11.48
N GLU A 163 -7.45 -32.03 -12.46
CA GLU A 163 -6.18 -31.29 -12.44
C GLU A 163 -6.42 -29.77 -12.47
N SER A 164 -7.33 -29.31 -13.34
CA SER A 164 -7.75 -27.89 -13.39
C SER A 164 -8.30 -27.40 -12.05
N THR A 165 -9.15 -28.20 -11.40
CA THR A 165 -9.74 -27.86 -10.11
C THR A 165 -8.69 -27.80 -8.99
N ILE A 166 -7.74 -28.73 -8.98
CA ILE A 166 -6.63 -28.73 -8.00
C ILE A 166 -5.78 -27.46 -8.16
N VAL A 167 -5.41 -27.11 -9.40
CA VAL A 167 -4.64 -25.88 -9.67
C VAL A 167 -5.40 -24.65 -9.17
N ALA A 168 -6.72 -24.56 -9.43
CA ALA A 168 -7.54 -23.46 -8.94
C ALA A 168 -7.54 -23.36 -7.41
N PHE A 169 -7.65 -24.47 -6.68
CA PHE A 169 -7.59 -24.48 -5.21
C PHE A 169 -6.21 -24.09 -4.67
N VAL A 170 -5.13 -24.62 -5.26
CA VAL A 170 -3.75 -24.30 -4.85
C VAL A 170 -3.47 -22.81 -5.04
N VAL A 171 -3.76 -22.27 -6.22
CA VAL A 171 -3.56 -20.84 -6.51
C VAL A 171 -4.44 -19.97 -5.61
N SER A 172 -5.70 -20.37 -5.37
CA SER A 172 -6.57 -19.64 -4.45
C SER A 172 -6.05 -19.64 -3.02
N GLY A 173 -5.51 -20.76 -2.55
CA GLY A 173 -4.86 -20.86 -1.24
C GLY A 173 -3.65 -19.94 -1.13
N ILE A 174 -2.79 -19.89 -2.16
CA ILE A 174 -1.63 -18.99 -2.21
C ILE A 174 -2.06 -17.52 -2.18
N VAL A 175 -3.04 -17.13 -3.01
CA VAL A 175 -3.54 -15.74 -3.04
C VAL A 175 -4.16 -15.36 -1.70
N LEU A 176 -4.98 -16.24 -1.11
CA LEU A 176 -5.59 -16.01 0.19
C LEU A 176 -4.53 -15.86 1.28
N ALA A 177 -3.54 -16.76 1.34
CA ALA A 177 -2.44 -16.66 2.29
C ALA A 177 -1.65 -15.36 2.12
N THR A 178 -1.43 -14.93 0.87
CA THR A 178 -0.76 -13.67 0.56
C THR A 178 -1.57 -12.46 1.02
N ILE A 179 -2.90 -12.45 0.85
CA ILE A 179 -3.77 -11.37 1.35
C ILE A 179 -3.79 -11.35 2.88
N VAL A 180 -3.92 -12.52 3.51
CA VAL A 180 -3.98 -12.65 4.97
C VAL A 180 -2.67 -12.20 5.62
N SER A 181 -1.52 -12.53 5.04
CA SER A 181 -0.22 -12.07 5.55
C SER A 181 -0.07 -10.55 5.53
N ALA A 182 -0.77 -9.83 4.63
CA ALA A 182 -0.73 -8.37 4.54
C ALA A 182 -1.19 -7.70 5.83
N PHE A 183 -2.23 -8.24 6.45
CA PHE A 183 -2.82 -7.69 7.67
C PHE A 183 -1.90 -7.83 8.87
N PHE A 184 -1.01 -8.82 8.87
CA PHE A 184 0.04 -8.96 9.90
C PHE A 184 1.17 -7.95 9.72
N ILE A 185 1.42 -7.47 8.49
CA ILE A 185 2.50 -6.53 8.19
C ILE A 185 2.04 -5.08 8.37
N ILE A 186 0.87 -4.70 7.84
CA ILE A 186 0.36 -3.32 7.83
C ILE A 186 -0.45 -3.00 9.10
N GLY A 187 -0.93 -4.02 9.80
CA GLY A 187 -1.97 -3.86 10.82
C GLY A 187 -3.38 -3.84 10.22
N SER A 188 -4.37 -3.71 11.09
CA SER A 188 -5.78 -3.73 10.68
C SER A 188 -6.25 -2.36 10.17
N PRO A 189 -7.35 -2.28 9.41
CA PRO A 189 -7.92 -1.00 8.99
C PRO A 189 -8.25 -0.05 10.15
N GLN A 190 -8.55 -0.60 11.34
CA GLN A 190 -8.80 0.18 12.54
C GLN A 190 -7.51 0.78 13.09
N THR A 191 -6.41 0.02 13.15
CA THR A 191 -5.11 0.56 13.61
C THR A 191 -4.61 1.66 12.68
N GLU A 192 -4.79 1.50 11.36
CA GLU A 192 -4.45 2.51 10.37
C GLU A 192 -5.31 3.78 10.44
N ARG A 193 -6.55 3.67 10.91
CA ARG A 193 -7.40 4.84 11.17
C ARG A 193 -6.94 5.59 12.41
N LEU A 194 -6.62 4.87 13.48
CA LEU A 194 -6.11 5.46 14.72
C LEU A 194 -4.75 6.15 14.51
N ALA A 195 -3.84 5.54 13.74
CA ALA A 195 -2.56 6.15 13.39
C ALA A 195 -2.72 7.46 12.60
N ARG A 196 -3.72 7.56 11.71
CA ARG A 196 -4.02 8.81 11.00
C ARG A 196 -4.58 9.90 11.90
N PHE A 197 -5.34 9.54 12.94
CA PHE A 197 -5.74 10.50 13.96
C PHE A 197 -4.51 11.01 14.72
N ASP A 198 -3.59 10.14 15.10
CA ASP A 198 -2.34 10.52 15.79
C ASP A 198 -1.46 11.45 14.92
N GLU A 199 -1.37 11.18 13.61
CA GLU A 199 -0.68 12.04 12.65
C GLU A 199 -1.33 13.44 12.56
N GLN A 200 -2.67 13.49 12.51
CA GLN A 200 -3.39 14.77 12.54
C GLN A 200 -3.19 15.52 13.87
N LYS A 201 -3.20 14.82 15.02
CA LYS A 201 -2.91 15.42 16.32
C LYS A 201 -1.52 16.04 16.34
N THR A 202 -0.53 15.37 15.77
CA THR A 202 0.83 15.91 15.64
C THR A 202 0.88 17.18 14.80
N TYR A 203 0.20 17.18 13.64
CA TYR A 203 0.10 18.37 12.80
C TYR A 203 -0.59 19.55 13.52
N ASP A 204 -1.66 19.27 14.26
CA ASP A 204 -2.39 20.26 15.03
C ASP A 204 -1.52 20.86 16.14
N LEU A 205 -0.77 20.03 16.89
CA LEU A 205 0.16 20.50 17.91
C LEU A 205 1.30 21.33 17.32
N GLN A 206 1.82 20.96 16.16
CA GLN A 206 2.82 21.75 15.42
C GLN A 206 2.26 23.12 15.03
N SER A 207 1.04 23.15 14.51
CA SER A 207 0.33 24.39 14.15
C SER A 207 0.15 25.30 15.38
N ILE A 208 -0.31 24.74 16.51
CA ILE A 208 -0.46 25.48 17.78
C ILE A 208 0.89 26.01 18.27
N GLN A 209 1.95 25.19 18.24
CA GLN A 209 3.30 25.60 18.61
C GLN A 209 3.74 26.83 17.80
N TRP A 210 3.56 26.83 16.48
CA TRP A 210 3.93 27.95 15.64
C TRP A 210 3.17 29.23 15.98
N GLN A 211 1.89 29.12 16.33
CA GLN A 211 1.12 30.29 16.78
C GLN A 211 1.55 30.81 18.15
N ILE A 212 1.93 29.93 19.08
CA ILE A 212 2.48 30.34 20.38
C ILE A 212 3.79 31.11 20.17
N VAL A 213 4.67 30.62 19.30
CA VAL A 213 5.94 31.30 18.97
C VAL A 213 5.66 32.68 18.35
N SER A 214 4.76 32.75 17.37
CA SER A 214 4.37 34.02 16.73
C SER A 214 3.76 35.01 17.74
N TYR A 215 2.88 34.54 18.63
CA TYR A 215 2.29 35.35 19.70
C TYR A 215 3.37 35.93 20.62
N TRP A 216 4.34 35.11 21.02
CA TRP A 216 5.46 35.55 21.86
C TRP A 216 6.35 36.57 21.13
N GLN A 217 6.68 36.35 19.85
CA GLN A 217 7.49 37.29 19.06
C GLN A 217 6.82 38.66 18.88
N GLN A 218 5.49 38.74 18.97
CA GLN A 218 4.75 40.01 18.85
C GLN A 218 4.55 40.72 20.19
N LYS A 219 4.32 39.95 21.26
CA LYS A 219 3.86 40.47 22.55
C LYS A 219 4.87 40.33 23.69
N GLU A 220 6.00 39.66 23.45
CA GLU A 220 7.05 39.33 24.44
C GLU A 220 6.52 38.56 25.66
N LYS A 221 5.36 37.91 25.52
CA LYS A 221 4.70 37.14 26.57
C LYS A 221 4.04 35.91 25.96
N LEU A 222 4.09 34.80 26.68
CA LEU A 222 3.33 33.61 26.32
C LEU A 222 1.83 33.84 26.55
N PRO A 223 0.95 33.18 25.77
CA PRO A 223 -0.49 33.21 26.02
C PRO A 223 -0.82 32.60 27.38
N VAL A 224 -1.90 33.07 28.02
CA VAL A 224 -2.39 32.49 29.28
C VAL A 224 -3.11 31.18 29.00
N GLY A 225 -3.80 31.09 27.85
CA GLY A 225 -4.42 29.86 27.37
C GLY A 225 -4.47 29.78 25.85
N ILE A 226 -4.83 28.60 25.32
CA ILE A 226 -4.94 28.36 23.87
C ILE A 226 -5.93 29.32 23.20
N SER A 227 -6.99 29.72 23.91
CA SER A 227 -7.97 30.69 23.41
C SER A 227 -7.37 32.04 23.05
N ASP A 228 -6.25 32.43 23.67
CA ASP A 228 -5.59 33.70 23.38
C ASP A 228 -4.91 33.71 22.01
N LEU A 229 -4.74 32.53 21.40
CA LEU A 229 -4.21 32.37 20.05
C LEU A 229 -5.27 32.62 18.98
N GLU A 230 -6.57 32.58 19.34
CA GLU A 230 -7.65 32.79 18.37
C GLU A 230 -7.66 34.23 17.88
N ASP A 231 -7.61 34.41 16.57
CA ASP A 231 -7.58 35.74 15.95
C ASP A 231 -8.47 35.76 14.68
N PRO A 232 -9.61 36.47 14.72
CA PRO A 232 -10.50 36.62 13.57
C PRO A 232 -9.87 37.29 12.36
N LEU A 233 -8.82 38.11 12.53
CA LEU A 233 -8.15 38.83 11.44
C LEU A 233 -7.19 37.93 10.66
N THR A 234 -6.55 36.97 11.33
CA THR A 234 -5.70 35.96 10.69
C THR A 234 -6.47 34.69 10.35
N GLY A 235 -7.68 34.53 10.89
CA GLY A 235 -8.53 33.35 10.70
C GLY A 235 -8.03 32.13 11.48
N PHE A 236 -7.10 32.30 12.41
CA PHE A 236 -6.61 31.19 13.22
C PHE A 236 -7.60 30.85 14.33
N VAL A 237 -8.03 29.59 14.33
CA VAL A 237 -8.79 28.96 15.41
C VAL A 237 -8.00 27.74 15.84
N ALA A 238 -7.76 27.60 17.14
CA ALA A 238 -6.99 26.48 17.64
C ALA A 238 -7.69 25.15 17.30
N PRO A 239 -7.00 24.23 16.60
CA PRO A 239 -7.58 22.92 16.29
C PRO A 239 -7.88 22.15 17.57
N LYS A 240 -8.88 21.28 17.48
CA LYS A 240 -9.27 20.33 18.54
C LYS A 240 -8.97 18.92 18.08
N ASP A 241 -8.82 18.00 19.02
CA ASP A 241 -8.60 16.60 18.70
C ASP A 241 -9.72 16.09 17.76
N PRO A 242 -9.41 15.69 16.52
CA PRO A 242 -10.40 15.28 15.53
C PRO A 242 -11.11 13.97 15.90
N GLN A 243 -10.58 13.20 16.85
CA GLN A 243 -11.17 11.96 17.34
C GLN A 243 -12.16 12.18 18.47
N THR A 244 -11.85 13.08 19.40
CA THR A 244 -12.62 13.29 20.65
C THR A 244 -13.39 14.61 20.69
N GLY A 245 -13.00 15.58 19.86
CA GLY A 245 -13.53 16.95 19.88
C GLY A 245 -13.03 17.80 21.05
N VAL A 246 -12.14 17.27 21.88
CA VAL A 246 -11.58 17.96 23.04
C VAL A 246 -10.40 18.84 22.61
N SER A 247 -10.28 20.02 23.20
CA SER A 247 -9.13 20.90 22.95
C SER A 247 -7.83 20.27 23.47
N TYR A 248 -6.72 20.52 22.78
CA TYR A 248 -5.40 20.12 23.26
C TYR A 248 -5.06 20.81 24.59
N THR A 249 -4.16 20.20 25.37
CA THR A 249 -3.72 20.78 26.65
C THR A 249 -2.50 21.66 26.43
N TYR A 250 -2.53 22.86 26.99
CA TYR A 250 -1.43 23.81 27.00
C TYR A 250 -1.17 24.29 28.42
N GLU A 251 0.10 24.37 28.81
CA GLU A 251 0.52 24.94 30.08
C GLU A 251 1.79 25.76 29.87
N SER A 252 1.84 26.99 30.39
CA SER A 252 3.08 27.75 30.46
C SER A 252 3.89 27.28 31.66
N THR A 253 5.10 26.77 31.40
CA THR A 253 6.00 26.20 32.41
C THR A 253 7.13 27.17 32.80
N GLY A 254 7.25 28.29 32.09
CA GLY A 254 8.20 29.37 32.38
C GLY A 254 7.94 30.60 31.50
N ALA A 255 8.86 31.57 31.52
CA ALA A 255 8.71 32.80 30.74
C ALA A 255 8.78 32.59 29.21
N MET A 256 9.50 31.54 28.77
CA MET A 256 9.69 31.15 27.36
C MET A 256 9.50 29.65 27.16
N SER A 257 8.99 28.95 28.18
CA SER A 257 8.79 27.50 28.17
C SER A 257 7.33 27.17 28.33
N PHE A 258 6.88 26.20 27.56
CA PHE A 258 5.51 25.73 27.59
C PHE A 258 5.44 24.23 27.28
N LYS A 259 4.29 23.65 27.58
CA LYS A 259 3.99 22.23 27.39
C LYS A 259 2.74 22.10 26.54
N LEU A 260 2.78 21.20 25.56
CA LEU A 260 1.64 20.81 24.73
C LEU A 260 1.37 19.32 24.87
N CYS A 261 0.14 18.93 25.21
CA CYS A 261 -0.21 17.52 25.37
C CYS A 261 -1.38 17.10 24.49
N ALA A 262 -1.33 15.84 24.04
CA ALA A 262 -2.42 15.15 23.39
C ALA A 262 -2.48 13.68 23.86
N ASP A 263 -3.63 13.04 23.66
CA ASP A 263 -3.81 11.61 23.89
C ASP A 263 -3.65 10.83 22.59
N PHE A 264 -2.63 10.00 22.49
CA PHE A 264 -2.28 9.25 21.28
C PHE A 264 -2.74 7.79 21.35
N ASN A 265 -3.20 7.25 20.24
CA ASN A 265 -3.72 5.89 20.17
C ASN A 265 -2.62 4.83 20.11
N ALA A 266 -1.48 5.15 19.51
CA ALA A 266 -0.34 4.26 19.33
C ALA A 266 1.01 5.02 19.40
N PRO A 267 2.13 4.30 19.59
CA PRO A 267 3.46 4.89 19.44
C PRO A 267 3.71 5.35 18.00
N SER A 268 4.54 6.37 17.81
CA SER A 268 4.89 6.86 16.47
C SER A 268 5.53 5.75 15.61
N ARG A 269 5.17 5.71 14.33
CA ARG A 269 5.55 4.62 13.41
C ARG A 269 7.05 4.43 13.27
N ASP A 270 7.79 5.52 13.28
CA ASP A 270 9.24 5.57 13.18
C ASP A 270 9.97 5.14 14.47
N MET A 271 9.22 4.90 15.56
CA MET A 271 9.71 4.29 16.80
C MET A 271 9.56 2.76 16.79
N VAL A 272 8.84 2.20 15.83
CA VAL A 272 8.62 0.76 15.70
C VAL A 272 9.64 0.20 14.70
N VAL A 273 10.74 -0.37 15.22
CA VAL A 273 11.73 -1.11 14.43
C VAL A 273 11.58 -2.59 14.76
N ASP A 274 11.41 -3.44 13.74
CA ASP A 274 11.19 -4.90 13.89
C ASP A 274 9.99 -5.28 14.77
N GLY A 275 8.88 -4.53 14.68
CA GLY A 275 7.66 -4.81 15.44
C GLY A 275 7.79 -4.57 16.96
N LYS A 276 8.91 -4.00 17.41
CA LYS A 276 9.12 -3.59 18.81
C LYS A 276 9.09 -2.08 18.90
N SER A 277 8.15 -1.55 19.69
CA SER A 277 8.14 -0.14 20.08
C SER A 277 9.40 0.16 20.89
N ARG A 278 10.27 1.02 20.37
CA ARG A 278 11.36 1.59 21.16
C ARG A 278 10.82 2.86 21.82
N PRO A 279 10.94 3.03 23.16
CA PRO A 279 10.51 4.25 23.82
C PRO A 279 11.24 5.45 23.22
N ALA A 280 10.60 6.62 23.24
CA ALA A 280 11.22 7.85 22.78
C ALA A 280 12.41 8.10 23.69
N VAL A 281 13.64 7.90 23.19
CA VAL A 281 14.83 8.20 23.98
C VAL A 281 14.82 9.71 24.22
N PRO A 282 14.84 10.17 25.48
CA PRO A 282 15.00 11.59 25.77
C PRO A 282 16.26 12.06 25.06
N GLN A 283 16.12 12.97 24.10
CA GLN A 283 17.30 13.54 23.47
C GLN A 283 18.06 14.35 24.53
N PRO A 284 19.39 14.21 24.62
CA PRO A 284 20.17 14.95 25.60
C PRO A 284 19.90 16.44 25.43
N VAL A 285 19.65 17.11 26.56
CA VAL A 285 19.48 18.57 26.65
C VAL A 285 20.75 19.20 26.07
N GLY A 286 20.64 19.72 24.84
CA GLY A 286 21.79 20.22 24.07
C GLY A 286 21.83 19.77 22.61
N SER A 287 20.99 18.83 22.14
CA SER A 287 20.79 18.69 20.70
C SER A 287 19.89 19.83 20.20
N GLU A 288 20.37 20.61 19.24
CA GLU A 288 19.68 21.75 18.61
C GLU A 288 18.31 21.38 17.95
N LEU A 289 17.94 20.09 17.98
CA LEU A 289 16.75 19.48 17.40
C LEU A 289 15.69 19.04 18.43
N ALA A 290 15.91 19.26 19.74
CA ALA A 290 14.99 18.80 20.80
C ALA A 290 13.54 19.33 20.64
N ASN A 291 13.36 20.52 20.04
CA ASN A 291 12.06 21.13 19.76
C ASN A 291 11.36 20.61 18.49
N GLU A 292 12.03 19.82 17.66
CA GLU A 292 11.49 19.31 16.39
C GLU A 292 10.99 17.86 16.49
N ASN A 293 11.25 17.19 17.62
CA ASN A 293 10.85 15.80 17.81
C ASN A 293 9.40 15.69 18.33
N TRP A 294 8.51 15.18 17.48
CA TRP A 294 7.11 14.88 17.78
C TRP A 294 6.83 13.39 17.99
N LYS A 295 7.89 12.60 18.21
CA LYS A 295 7.76 11.19 18.56
C LYS A 295 7.03 11.04 19.90
N HIS A 296 6.03 10.17 19.92
CA HIS A 296 5.17 9.92 21.07
C HIS A 296 4.96 8.41 21.28
N ASP A 297 4.76 8.03 22.54
CA ASP A 297 4.22 6.72 22.89
C ASP A 297 2.68 6.74 22.84
N LYS A 298 2.06 5.60 23.18
CA LYS A 298 0.61 5.51 23.35
C LYS A 298 0.17 6.19 24.67
N GLY A 299 -0.98 6.85 24.62
CA GLY A 299 -1.61 7.50 25.76
C GLY A 299 -1.32 9.00 25.78
N THR A 300 -1.52 9.61 26.94
CA THR A 300 -1.31 11.04 27.12
C THR A 300 0.18 11.36 27.11
N VAL A 301 0.63 12.05 26.08
CA VAL A 301 2.03 12.48 25.92
C VAL A 301 2.08 13.99 25.86
N CYS A 302 3.04 14.55 26.60
CA CYS A 302 3.29 15.97 26.67
C CYS A 302 4.66 16.29 26.08
N PHE A 303 4.70 17.36 25.31
CA PHE A 303 5.90 17.88 24.66
C PHE A 303 6.29 19.19 25.34
N ASP A 304 7.39 19.17 26.06
CA ASP A 304 8.01 20.38 26.58
C ASP A 304 8.74 21.11 25.44
N ARG A 305 8.55 22.43 25.39
CA ARG A 305 9.11 23.33 24.38
C ARG A 305 9.66 24.58 25.05
N THR A 306 10.81 25.03 24.57
CA THR A 306 11.42 26.29 25.02
C THR A 306 11.72 27.14 23.79
N ILE A 307 11.24 28.38 23.77
CA ILE A 307 11.50 29.32 22.69
C ILE A 307 12.96 29.76 22.79
N ASP A 308 13.70 29.60 21.70
CA ASP A 308 15.05 30.14 21.55
C ASP A 308 14.95 31.55 20.93
N PRO A 309 15.23 32.61 21.70
CA PRO A 309 15.11 33.99 21.23
C PRO A 309 16.15 34.37 20.17
N GLU A 310 17.28 33.66 20.06
CA GLU A 310 18.28 33.90 19.01
C GLU A 310 17.75 33.41 17.65
N ARG A 311 17.09 32.25 17.65
CA ARG A 311 16.45 31.68 16.46
C ARG A 311 15.13 32.36 16.10
N PHE A 312 14.35 32.77 17.10
CA PHE A 312 13.05 33.42 16.94
C PHE A 312 13.04 34.80 17.61
N PRO A 313 13.63 35.84 16.99
CA PRO A 313 13.69 37.17 17.60
C PRO A 313 12.30 37.83 17.65
N VAL A 314 12.11 38.68 18.66
CA VAL A 314 10.90 39.51 18.80
C VAL A 314 10.82 40.50 17.62
N PHE A 315 9.62 40.71 17.07
CA PHE A 315 9.40 41.69 16.03
C PHE A 315 9.53 43.11 16.59
N LYS A 316 10.32 43.95 15.92
CA LYS A 316 10.43 45.37 16.27
C LYS A 316 9.10 46.05 15.95
N LYS A 317 8.56 46.75 16.95
CA LYS A 317 7.35 47.57 16.84
C LYS A 317 7.58 48.81 15.97
#